data_AF-A0A137NPR7-F1
#
_entry.id   AF-A0A137NPR7-F1
#
_cell.length_a   1.000
_cell.length_b   1.000
_cell.length_c   1.000
_cell.angle_alpha   90.00
_cell.angle_beta   90.00
_cell.angle_gamma   90.00
#
_symmetry.space_group_name_H-M   'P 1'
#
loop_
_entity.id
_entity.type
_entity.pdbx_description
1 polymer ?
#
loop_
_entity_poly.entity_id
_entity_poly.type
_entity_poly.pdbx_seq_one_letter_code
_entity_poly.pdbx_strand_id
1 'polypeptide(L)'
;MNVENNNPYTGLVDWRYFPIIYQLSQYLPQSDLIQLSLTCPQFRNKLNSTIFRKLELNRGCELIPGKHNLLSRSRQLISLFDILEKDYLEKYSVVKHCVIWDFFNTRFARDFFNLFNNITKLELCLNYNGDYYYRHSNND
;
A
#
# COMPACT_ATOMS: atom_id res chain seq x y z
N MET A 1 39.29 32.24 17.88
CA MET A 1 37.93 32.56 17.36
C MET A 1 37.16 31.26 17.33
N ASN A 2 36.37 30.99 18.37
CA ASN A 2 35.44 29.86 18.42
C ASN A 2 34.04 30.44 18.34
N VAL A 3 33.33 30.17 17.24
CA VAL A 3 31.88 30.40 17.18
C VAL A 3 31.24 29.08 17.55
N GLU A 4 30.98 28.90 18.85
CA GLU A 4 30.15 27.81 19.34
C GLU A 4 28.71 28.08 18.92
N ASN A 5 28.26 27.31 17.92
CA ASN A 5 26.86 27.29 17.49
C ASN A 5 26.05 26.43 18.48
N ASN A 6 25.84 26.97 19.69
CA ASN A 6 24.96 26.37 20.68
C ASN A 6 23.52 26.80 20.39
N ASN A 7 22.82 26.06 19.53
CA ASN A 7 21.37 26.12 19.47
C ASN A 7 20.79 24.81 20.07
N PRO A 8 20.44 24.79 21.37
CA PRO A 8 19.95 23.60 22.05
C PRO A 8 18.41 23.45 21.94
N TYR A 9 17.74 24.21 21.08
CA TYR A 9 16.30 24.07 20.87
C TYR A 9 15.97 22.97 19.87
N THR A 10 16.34 21.73 20.16
CA THR A 10 15.61 20.56 19.66
C THR A 10 14.35 20.38 20.50
N GLY A 11 13.45 21.38 20.43
CA GLY A 11 12.13 21.26 21.05
C GLY A 11 11.47 20.00 20.52
N LEU A 12 11.19 19.06 21.42
CA LEU A 12 10.44 17.84 21.13
C LEU A 12 9.15 18.26 20.42
N VAL A 13 9.09 18.06 19.11
CA VAL A 13 7.93 18.43 18.29
C VAL A 13 6.72 17.67 18.86
N ASP A 14 5.74 18.42 19.39
CA ASP A 14 4.57 17.82 20.01
C ASP A 14 3.58 17.38 18.92
N TRP A 15 3.70 16.12 18.53
CA TRP A 15 2.84 15.48 17.53
C TRP A 15 1.45 15.08 18.06
N ARG A 16 1.09 15.44 19.31
CA ARG A 16 -0.25 15.16 19.88
C ARG A 16 -1.36 15.82 19.08
N TYR A 17 -1.11 16.99 18.51
CA TYR A 17 -2.08 17.75 17.72
C TYR A 17 -2.06 17.43 16.23
N PHE A 18 -1.30 16.41 15.82
CA PHE A 18 -1.26 16.03 14.42
C PHE A 18 -2.65 15.55 13.96
N PRO A 19 -3.11 15.95 12.76
CA PRO A 19 -4.43 15.60 12.27
C PRO A 19 -4.69 14.10 12.34
N ILE A 20 -5.95 13.73 12.58
CA ILE A 20 -6.39 12.33 12.60
C ILE A 20 -5.98 11.71 11.26
N ILE A 21 -5.18 10.64 11.31
CA ILE A 21 -4.61 9.98 10.11
C ILE A 21 -5.67 9.66 9.06
N TYR A 22 -6.85 9.27 9.52
CA TYR A 22 -7.99 9.03 8.66
C TYR A 22 -8.30 10.24 7.76
N GLN A 23 -8.33 11.45 8.31
CA GLN A 23 -8.57 12.67 7.54
C GLN A 23 -7.45 12.91 6.53
N LEU A 24 -6.19 12.75 6.93
CA LEU A 24 -5.05 12.89 5.99
C LEU A 24 -5.15 11.92 4.81
N SER A 25 -5.60 10.69 5.06
CA SER A 25 -5.79 9.70 4.01
C SER A 25 -6.92 10.01 3.02
N GLN A 26 -7.81 10.95 3.36
CA GLN A 26 -8.83 11.44 2.44
C GLN A 26 -8.29 12.50 1.47
N TYR A 27 -7.23 13.22 1.85
CA TYR A 27 -6.66 14.32 1.06
C TYR A 27 -5.39 13.92 0.30
N LEU A 28 -4.64 12.94 0.79
CA LEU A 28 -3.39 12.51 0.19
C LEU A 28 -3.56 11.17 -0.55
N PRO A 29 -3.01 11.03 -1.77
CA PRO A 29 -2.95 9.74 -2.45
C PRO A 29 -2.03 8.77 -1.70
N GLN A 30 -2.19 7.47 -1.98
CA GLN A 30 -1.44 6.41 -1.30
C GLN A 30 0.09 6.56 -1.44
N SER A 31 0.58 7.04 -2.59
CA SER A 31 2.00 7.34 -2.82
C SER A 31 2.55 8.34 -1.81
N ASP A 32 1.79 9.39 -1.51
CA ASP A 32 2.21 10.50 -0.66
C ASP A 32 2.14 10.07 0.81
N LEU A 33 1.13 9.26 1.16
CA LEU A 33 1.07 8.62 2.49
C LEU A 33 2.27 7.70 2.72
N ILE A 34 2.70 6.93 1.70
CA ILE A 34 3.91 6.11 1.77
C ILE A 34 5.12 7.01 2.01
N GLN A 35 5.31 8.07 1.22
CA GLN A 35 6.43 8.99 1.41
C GLN A 35 6.43 9.62 2.81
N LEU A 36 5.27 10.06 3.30
CA LEU A 36 5.11 10.61 4.64
C LEU A 36 5.50 9.60 5.71
N SER A 37 5.14 8.32 5.55
CA SER A 37 5.52 7.24 6.47
C SER A 37 7.04 6.98 6.55
N LEU A 38 7.80 7.38 5.53
CA LEU A 38 9.26 7.24 5.51
C LEU A 38 9.94 8.34 6.32
N THR A 39 9.31 9.52 6.47
CA THR A 39 9.93 10.69 7.11
C THR A 39 10.18 10.53 8.61
N CYS A 40 9.28 9.87 9.36
CA CYS A 40 9.49 9.63 10.79
C CYS A 40 8.79 8.36 11.32
N PRO A 41 9.30 7.74 12.41
CA PRO A 41 8.70 6.54 12.99
C PRO A 41 7.25 6.72 13.47
N GLN A 42 6.88 7.92 13.94
CA GLN A 42 5.52 8.17 14.39
C GLN A 42 4.52 8.11 13.23
N PHE A 43 4.85 8.73 12.10
CA PHE A 43 4.03 8.62 10.89
C PHE A 43 3.99 7.20 10.37
N ARG A 44 5.14 6.50 10.37
CA ARG A 44 5.18 5.08 10.00
C ARG A 44 4.17 4.25 10.76
N ASN A 45 4.21 4.31 12.09
CA ASN A 45 3.33 3.50 12.94
C ASN A 45 1.86 3.86 12.76
N LYS A 46 1.56 5.16 12.63
CA LYS A 46 0.21 5.68 12.50
C LYS A 46 -0.39 5.45 11.10
N LEU A 47 0.42 5.53 10.03
CA LEU A 47 -0.03 5.41 8.64
C LEU A 47 -0.01 3.98 8.13
N ASN A 48 0.83 3.09 8.65
CA ASN A 48 0.95 1.71 8.17
C ASN A 48 -0.41 1.02 8.06
N SER A 49 -1.25 1.12 9.08
CA SER A 49 -2.59 0.51 9.05
C SER A 49 -3.48 1.04 7.92
N THR A 50 -3.30 2.29 7.54
CA THR A 50 -4.08 2.96 6.48
C THR A 50 -3.50 2.68 5.11
N ILE A 51 -2.17 2.79 4.96
CA ILE A 51 -1.44 2.50 3.72
C ILE A 51 -1.66 1.06 3.29
N PHE A 52 -1.55 0.11 4.24
CA PHE A 52 -1.67 -1.31 3.94
C PHE A 52 -3.11 -1.81 4.00
N ARG A 53 -4.10 -0.96 4.30
CA ARG A 53 -5.50 -1.37 4.24
C ARG A 53 -5.95 -1.68 2.81
N LYS A 54 -5.36 -0.98 1.83
CA LYS A 54 -5.65 -1.13 0.40
C LYS A 54 -4.40 -1.62 -0.33
N LEU A 55 -4.50 -2.79 -0.95
CA LEU A 55 -3.47 -3.36 -1.81
C LEU A 55 -3.90 -3.21 -3.27
N GLU A 56 -3.18 -2.38 -4.03
CA GLU A 56 -3.35 -2.27 -5.48
C GLU A 56 -2.27 -3.10 -6.17
N LEU A 57 -2.68 -3.94 -7.13
CA LEU A 57 -1.79 -4.80 -7.90
C LEU A 57 -1.89 -4.49 -9.39
N ASN A 58 -0.73 -4.56 -10.06
CA ASN A 58 -0.58 -4.56 -11.52
C ASN A 58 -1.21 -3.34 -12.21
N ARG A 59 -1.14 -2.18 -11.54
CA ARG A 59 -1.65 -0.91 -12.05
C ARG A 59 -0.70 -0.36 -13.11
N GLY A 60 -1.10 -0.45 -14.38
CA GLY A 60 -0.28 -0.03 -15.51
C GLY A 60 0.89 -0.99 -15.74
N CYS A 61 2.11 -0.46 -15.87
CA CYS A 61 3.31 -1.28 -15.98
C CYS A 61 3.87 -1.72 -14.62
N GLU A 62 3.33 -1.25 -13.48
CA GLU A 62 3.83 -1.53 -12.13
C GLU A 62 3.04 -2.65 -11.43
N LEU A 63 3.75 -3.66 -10.91
CA LEU A 63 3.15 -4.75 -10.13
C LEU A 63 2.54 -4.27 -8.80
N ILE A 64 3.21 -3.35 -8.12
CA ILE A 64 2.77 -2.74 -6.86
C ILE A 64 3.11 -1.25 -6.99
N PRO A 65 2.13 -0.34 -6.84
CA PRO A 65 2.37 1.09 -7.02
C PRO A 65 3.53 1.60 -6.16
N GLY A 66 4.43 2.36 -6.80
CA GLY A 66 5.59 2.94 -6.12
C GLY A 66 6.75 1.98 -5.90
N LYS A 67 6.70 0.75 -6.44
CA LYS A 67 7.86 -0.15 -6.55
C LYS A 67 8.28 -0.29 -8.01
N HIS A 68 9.58 -0.08 -8.27
CA HIS A 68 10.16 -0.34 -9.57
C HIS A 68 10.09 -1.82 -9.92
N ASN A 69 9.63 -2.13 -11.14
CA ASN A 69 9.69 -3.50 -11.63
C ASN A 69 11.12 -3.85 -12.01
N LEU A 70 11.63 -4.93 -11.45
CA LEU A 70 12.99 -5.40 -11.72
C LEU A 70 13.08 -6.34 -12.93
N LEU A 71 11.94 -6.83 -13.45
CA LEU A 71 11.88 -7.94 -14.40
C LEU A 71 10.88 -7.68 -15.53
N SER A 72 10.93 -8.53 -16.57
CA SER A 72 9.91 -8.57 -17.64
C SER A 72 8.55 -9.06 -17.12
N ARG A 73 7.46 -8.66 -17.78
CA ARG A 73 6.06 -8.90 -17.34
C ARG A 73 5.73 -10.37 -16.99
N SER A 74 6.30 -11.34 -17.71
CA SER A 74 6.08 -12.76 -17.43
C SER A 74 6.80 -13.25 -16.17
N ARG A 75 7.97 -12.69 -15.85
CA ARG A 75 8.74 -13.00 -14.63
C ARG A 75 8.26 -12.20 -13.42
N GLN A 76 7.66 -11.04 -13.67
CA GLN A 76 7.05 -10.17 -12.68
C GLN A 76 6.01 -10.89 -11.81
N LEU A 77 5.11 -11.69 -12.42
CA LEU A 77 4.10 -12.46 -11.69
C LEU A 77 4.70 -13.49 -10.73
N ILE A 78 5.81 -14.12 -11.12
CA ILE A 78 6.51 -15.09 -10.28
C ILE A 78 7.13 -14.37 -9.09
N SER A 79 7.82 -13.24 -9.33
CA SER A 79 8.42 -12.43 -8.26
C SER A 79 7.39 -11.71 -7.37
N LEU A 80 6.13 -11.61 -7.79
CA LEU A 80 5.11 -10.92 -7.01
C LEU A 80 4.87 -11.62 -5.68
N PHE A 81 4.83 -12.96 -5.65
CA PHE A 81 4.71 -13.69 -4.38
C PHE A 81 5.91 -13.47 -3.48
N ASP A 82 7.14 -13.50 -4.01
CA ASP A 82 8.34 -13.21 -3.21
C ASP A 82 8.28 -11.81 -2.58
N ILE A 83 7.78 -10.81 -3.33
CA ILE A 83 7.62 -9.44 -2.83
C ILE A 83 6.51 -9.37 -1.78
N LEU A 84 5.38 -10.05 -1.99
CA LEU A 84 4.27 -10.07 -1.04
C LEU A 84 4.69 -10.77 0.26
N GLU A 85 5.37 -11.91 0.17
CA GLU A 85 5.92 -12.60 1.35
C GLU A 85 6.98 -11.78 2.06
N LYS A 86 7.87 -11.10 1.34
CA LYS A 86 8.91 -10.30 2.01
C LYS A 86 8.36 -9.05 2.68
N ASP A 87 7.47 -8.32 1.99
CA ASP A 87 7.12 -6.95 2.37
C ASP A 87 5.74 -6.83 3.02
N TYR A 88 4.90 -7.87 2.89
CA TYR A 88 3.51 -7.89 3.37
C TYR A 88 3.18 -9.00 4.36
N LEU A 89 4.08 -9.95 4.68
CA LEU A 89 3.80 -11.08 5.58
C LEU A 89 3.10 -10.68 6.89
N GLU A 90 3.63 -9.68 7.59
CA GLU A 90 3.06 -9.20 8.86
C GLU A 90 1.81 -8.32 8.67
N LYS A 91 1.51 -7.93 7.42
CA LYS A 91 0.48 -6.95 7.06
C LYS A 91 -0.72 -7.60 6.39
N TYR A 92 -0.69 -8.91 6.11
CA TYR A 92 -1.80 -9.63 5.47
C TYR A 92 -3.13 -9.44 6.20
N SER A 93 -3.12 -9.40 7.53
CA SER A 93 -4.31 -9.20 8.36
C SER A 93 -4.91 -7.79 8.26
N VAL A 94 -4.09 -6.82 7.87
CA VAL A 94 -4.46 -5.39 7.74
C VAL A 94 -5.08 -5.10 6.39
N VAL A 95 -4.69 -5.83 5.33
CA VAL A 95 -5.26 -5.68 3.99
C VAL A 95 -6.72 -6.09 4.02
N LYS A 96 -7.62 -5.13 3.82
CA LYS A 96 -9.08 -5.35 3.74
C LYS A 96 -9.63 -5.10 2.35
N HIS A 97 -8.91 -4.34 1.53
CA HIS A 97 -9.32 -3.98 0.19
C HIS A 97 -8.21 -4.36 -0.79
N CYS A 98 -8.55 -5.15 -1.80
CA CYS A 98 -7.65 -5.46 -2.91
C CYS A 98 -8.21 -4.90 -4.22
N VAL A 99 -7.36 -4.23 -4.99
CA VAL A 99 -7.66 -3.78 -6.35
C VAL A 99 -6.68 -4.46 -7.29
N ILE A 100 -7.19 -5.22 -8.24
CA ILE A 100 -6.42 -5.95 -9.22
C ILE A 100 -6.66 -5.30 -10.56
N TRP A 101 -5.62 -4.69 -11.12
CA TRP A 101 -5.62 -4.21 -12.48
C TRP A 101 -5.05 -5.32 -13.37
N ASP A 102 -5.73 -5.64 -14.47
CA ASP A 102 -5.38 -6.73 -15.40
C ASP A 102 -5.52 -8.17 -14.84
N PHE A 103 -5.49 -9.14 -15.75
CA PHE A 103 -5.75 -10.54 -15.45
C PHE A 103 -4.59 -11.22 -14.70
N PHE A 104 -4.95 -12.04 -13.70
CA PHE A 104 -4.09 -13.07 -13.13
C PHE A 104 -4.64 -14.46 -13.44
N ASN A 105 -3.78 -15.47 -13.46
CA ASN A 105 -4.23 -16.85 -13.66
C ASN A 105 -4.91 -17.41 -12.40
N THR A 106 -5.72 -18.45 -12.57
CA THR A 106 -6.52 -19.07 -11.49
C THR A 106 -5.67 -19.63 -10.35
N ARG A 107 -4.44 -20.10 -10.65
CA ARG A 107 -3.49 -20.58 -9.64
C ARG A 107 -3.02 -19.43 -8.74
N PHE A 108 -2.59 -18.33 -9.34
CA PHE A 108 -2.19 -17.11 -8.64
C PHE A 108 -3.32 -16.60 -7.75
N ALA A 109 -4.54 -16.50 -8.29
CA ALA A 109 -5.68 -16.01 -7.52
C ALA A 109 -5.94 -16.86 -6.27
N ARG A 110 -5.89 -18.19 -6.40
CA ARG A 110 -6.06 -19.11 -5.28
C ARG A 110 -5.00 -18.88 -4.20
N ASP A 111 -3.74 -18.90 -4.59
CA ASP A 111 -2.62 -18.75 -3.65
C ASP A 111 -2.65 -17.36 -2.98
N PHE A 112 -3.00 -16.32 -3.74
CA PHE A 112 -3.14 -14.96 -3.25
C PHE A 112 -4.24 -14.82 -2.19
N PHE A 113 -5.47 -15.29 -2.47
CA PHE A 113 -6.58 -15.16 -1.52
C PHE A 113 -6.42 -16.06 -0.29
N ASN A 114 -5.63 -17.13 -0.38
CA ASN A 114 -5.24 -17.92 0.79
C ASN A 114 -4.34 -17.11 1.75
N LEU A 115 -3.42 -16.30 1.22
CA LEU A 115 -2.56 -15.42 2.03
C LEU A 115 -3.34 -14.22 2.58
N PHE A 116 -4.17 -13.60 1.74
CA PHE A 116 -4.95 -12.42 2.10
C PHE A 116 -6.39 -12.76 2.48
N ASN A 117 -6.55 -13.67 3.44
CA ASN A 117 -7.84 -14.16 3.92
C ASN A 117 -8.74 -13.09 4.57
N ASN A 118 -8.19 -11.90 4.82
CA ASN A 118 -8.85 -10.78 5.48
C ASN A 118 -9.45 -9.76 4.51
N ILE A 119 -9.31 -9.96 3.20
CA ILE A 119 -9.90 -9.11 2.18
C ILE A 119 -11.43 -9.17 2.28
N THR A 120 -12.05 -8.02 2.54
CA THR A 120 -13.52 -7.86 2.55
C THR A 120 -14.04 -7.16 1.31
N LYS A 121 -13.15 -6.51 0.54
CA LYS A 121 -13.49 -5.80 -0.69
C LYS A 121 -12.51 -6.15 -1.79
N LEU A 122 -13.02 -6.59 -2.94
CA LEU A 122 -12.25 -6.89 -4.14
C LEU A 122 -12.76 -6.04 -5.31
N GLU A 123 -11.84 -5.32 -5.97
CA GLU A 123 -12.10 -4.60 -7.22
C GLU A 123 -11.25 -5.22 -8.32
N LEU A 124 -11.90 -5.66 -9.41
CA LEU A 124 -11.22 -6.16 -10.60
C LEU A 124 -11.36 -5.11 -11.70
N CYS A 125 -10.23 -4.55 -12.10
CA CYS A 125 -10.15 -3.50 -13.11
C CYS A 125 -9.53 -4.10 -14.38
N LEU A 126 -10.34 -4.21 -15.44
CA LEU A 126 -9.85 -4.63 -16.73
C LEU A 126 -9.24 -3.43 -17.44
N ASN A 127 -8.00 -3.57 -17.90
CA ASN A 127 -7.30 -2.55 -18.65
C ASN A 127 -7.76 -2.63 -20.12
N TYR A 128 -9.01 -2.28 -20.36
CA TYR A 128 -9.52 -1.96 -21.69
C TYR A 128 -10.16 -0.59 -21.58
N ASN A 129 -9.70 0.34 -22.42
CA ASN A 129 -10.25 1.68 -22.60
C ASN A 129 -11.75 1.75 -22.25
N GLY A 130 -12.07 2.40 -21.12
CA GLY A 130 -13.42 2.81 -20.78
C GLY A 130 -14.32 1.70 -20.22
N ASP A 131 -14.73 1.91 -18.97
CA ASP A 131 -16.03 1.52 -18.41
C ASP A 131 -16.40 0.04 -18.39
N TYR A 132 -16.22 -0.66 -17.25
CA TYR A 132 -17.24 -1.52 -16.61
C TYR A 132 -16.75 -1.92 -15.20
N TYR A 133 -17.58 -1.75 -14.16
CA TYR A 133 -17.30 -2.21 -12.79
C TYR A 133 -18.16 -3.44 -12.45
N TYR A 134 -17.54 -4.60 -12.25
CA TYR A 134 -18.15 -5.70 -11.51
C TYR A 134 -17.85 -5.52 -10.01
N ARG A 135 -18.84 -5.03 -9.26
CA ARG A 135 -18.80 -4.96 -7.80
C ARG A 135 -19.35 -6.28 -7.25
N HIS A 136 -18.47 -7.13 -6.73
CA HIS A 136 -18.91 -8.20 -5.83
C HIS A 136 -18.80 -7.68 -4.39
N SER A 137 -19.95 -7.41 -3.77
CA SER A 137 -20.06 -7.14 -2.34
C SER A 137 -20.59 -8.40 -1.69
N ASN A 138 -19.78 -9.04 -0.84
CA ASN A 138 -20.33 -10.02 0.10
C ASN A 138 -21.01 -9.23 1.20
N ASN A 139 -22.33 -9.18 1.14
CA ASN A 139 -23.12 -8.81 2.31
C ASN A 139 -23.30 -10.07 3.16
N ASP A 140 -22.91 -9.92 4.43
CA ASP A 140 -23.10 -10.77 5.61
C ASP A 140 -22.39 -12.14 5.65
#